data_AF-Q2IWS6-F1
#
_entry.id   AF-Q2IWS6-F1
#
_cell.length_a   1.000
_cell.length_b   1.000
_cell.length_c   1.000
_cell.angle_alpha   90.00
_cell.angle_beta   90.00
_cell.angle_gamma   90.00
#
_symmetry.space_group_name_H-M   'P 1'
#
loop_
_entity.id
_entity.type
_entity.pdbx_description
1 polymer ?
#
loop_
_entity_poly.entity_id
_entity_poly.type
_entity_poly.pdbx_seq_one_letter_code
_entity_poly.pdbx_strand_id
1 'polypeptide(L)'
;MTVFISYNHSDVGFVDWLANRLVSRRHHIWMDRWELNVGDSLISRVQAALTASDAIIIVLSTNSIASEWCKKELNSGILRELEEKRVLVLPCVIDHCTVPLFLREKLYADFRKDREVALDQVHDALLRITNPQQGRLESPDFHTDWSYDWSKGRSSRRWYFEWTFVDHGPAIEYCILTECKIACNQLASDMFQNLDEGARQDYILRVFALLVSETAKRQSKIRIRDAFRQIGMLEMLGGSDDEEWLVEISSRRMGIDNGKDTLVHVDQILERALSEMNVKLAKPNRATKGER
;
A
#
# COMPACT_ATOMS: atom_id res chain seq x y z
N MET A 1 -7.10 -0.20 -2.43
CA MET A 1 -6.67 0.94 -3.27
C MET A 1 -6.69 0.53 -4.74
N THR A 2 -7.31 1.31 -5.65
CA THR A 2 -7.64 0.86 -7.01
C THR A 2 -6.98 1.72 -8.08
N VAL A 3 -6.38 1.09 -9.10
CA VAL A 3 -5.79 1.75 -10.26
C VAL A 3 -6.72 1.57 -11.46
N PHE A 4 -7.31 2.67 -11.93
CA PHE A 4 -8.14 2.67 -13.13
C PHE A 4 -7.27 2.77 -14.39
N ILE A 5 -7.54 1.96 -15.41
CA ILE A 5 -6.91 2.13 -16.73
C ILE A 5 -7.96 2.68 -17.71
N SER A 6 -7.77 3.92 -18.16
CA SER A 6 -8.55 4.52 -19.24
C SER A 6 -7.86 4.27 -20.58
N TYR A 7 -8.57 3.65 -21.53
CA TYR A 7 -8.03 3.23 -22.81
C TYR A 7 -9.11 3.22 -23.90
N ASN A 8 -8.69 3.12 -25.17
CA ASN A 8 -9.60 2.86 -26.28
C ASN A 8 -9.69 1.34 -26.54
N HIS A 9 -10.87 0.81 -26.83
CA HIS A 9 -11.06 -0.62 -27.14
C HIS A 9 -10.17 -1.15 -28.28
N SER A 10 -9.70 -0.30 -29.19
CA SER A 10 -8.71 -0.70 -30.21
C SER A 10 -7.33 -1.05 -29.63
N ASP A 11 -7.03 -0.65 -28.40
CA ASP A 11 -5.72 -0.82 -27.75
C ASP A 11 -5.71 -1.97 -26.72
N VAL A 12 -6.75 -2.81 -26.71
CA VAL A 12 -6.95 -3.94 -25.77
C VAL A 12 -5.72 -4.83 -25.62
N GLY A 13 -5.02 -5.15 -26.71
CA GLY A 13 -3.85 -6.02 -26.66
C GLY A 13 -2.71 -5.46 -25.81
N PHE A 14 -2.47 -4.14 -25.85
CA PHE A 14 -1.50 -3.48 -24.99
C PHE A 14 -1.98 -3.42 -23.54
N VAL A 15 -3.26 -3.09 -23.35
CA VAL A 15 -3.85 -2.89 -22.02
C VAL A 15 -3.89 -4.19 -21.23
N ASP A 16 -4.26 -5.31 -21.86
CA ASP A 16 -4.24 -6.62 -21.21
C ASP A 16 -2.80 -7.00 -20.80
N TRP A 17 -1.80 -6.69 -21.62
CA TRP A 17 -0.39 -6.90 -21.24
C TRP A 17 0.01 -6.04 -20.04
N LEU A 18 -0.32 -4.75 -20.04
CA LEU A 18 0.02 -3.82 -18.96
C LEU A 18 -0.68 -4.24 -17.65
N ALA A 19 -1.99 -4.50 -17.72
CA ALA A 19 -2.79 -4.90 -16.58
C ALA A 19 -2.25 -6.18 -15.94
N ASN A 20 -1.97 -7.21 -16.74
CA ASN A 20 -1.39 -8.47 -16.22
C ASN A 20 -0.04 -8.26 -15.52
N ARG A 21 0.83 -7.40 -16.08
CA ARG A 21 2.12 -7.08 -15.46
C ARG A 21 1.98 -6.29 -14.15
N LEU A 22 1.03 -5.37 -14.09
CA LEU A 22 0.77 -4.61 -12.87
C LEU A 22 0.10 -5.49 -11.79
N VAL A 23 -0.80 -6.39 -12.18
CA VAL A 23 -1.39 -7.41 -11.31
C VAL A 23 -0.32 -8.36 -10.77
N SER A 24 0.64 -8.80 -11.61
CA SER A 24 1.77 -9.62 -11.13
C SER A 24 2.65 -8.85 -10.14
N ARG A 25 2.72 -7.52 -10.28
CA ARG A 25 3.34 -6.60 -9.31
C ARG A 25 2.37 -6.16 -8.19
N ARG A 26 1.26 -6.88 -8.00
CA ARG A 26 0.26 -6.73 -6.92
C ARG A 26 -0.52 -5.42 -6.91
N HIS A 27 -0.53 -4.66 -8.00
CA HIS A 27 -1.44 -3.53 -8.14
C HIS A 27 -2.87 -4.01 -8.42
N HIS A 28 -3.85 -3.44 -7.74
CA HIS A 28 -5.25 -3.74 -7.99
C HIS A 28 -5.75 -2.92 -9.17
N ILE A 29 -5.92 -3.58 -10.32
CA ILE A 29 -6.33 -2.94 -11.57
C ILE A 29 -7.85 -3.03 -11.73
N TRP A 30 -8.47 -1.90 -12.06
CA TRP A 30 -9.86 -1.83 -12.52
C TRP A 30 -9.90 -1.47 -13.99
N MET A 31 -10.62 -2.27 -14.76
CA MET A 31 -10.96 -1.97 -16.14
C MET A 31 -12.38 -2.47 -16.44
N ASP A 32 -13.07 -1.73 -17.30
CA ASP A 32 -14.45 -1.98 -17.72
C ASP A 32 -14.70 -3.43 -18.14
N ARG A 33 -13.79 -4.02 -18.93
CA ARG A 33 -13.88 -5.42 -19.40
C ARG A 33 -13.78 -6.48 -18.30
N TRP A 34 -13.15 -6.16 -17.16
CA TRP A 34 -12.96 -7.12 -16.06
C TRP A 34 -14.07 -7.00 -15.01
N GLU A 35 -14.68 -5.82 -14.87
CA GLU A 35 -15.53 -5.48 -13.72
C GLU A 35 -17.00 -5.17 -14.09
N LEU A 36 -17.35 -5.18 -15.39
CA LEU A 36 -18.72 -4.98 -15.86
C LEU A 36 -19.38 -6.27 -16.34
N ASN A 37 -20.66 -6.42 -16.02
CA ASN A 37 -21.52 -7.49 -16.52
C ASN A 37 -22.53 -6.96 -17.54
N VAL A 38 -23.11 -7.88 -18.33
CA VAL A 38 -24.24 -7.56 -19.20
C VAL A 38 -25.40 -7.00 -18.36
N GLY A 39 -25.86 -5.80 -18.72
CA GLY A 39 -26.91 -5.07 -17.98
C GLY A 39 -26.38 -3.94 -17.10
N ASP A 40 -25.07 -3.86 -16.86
CA ASP A 40 -24.47 -2.73 -16.16
C ASP A 40 -24.47 -1.47 -17.05
N SER A 41 -24.74 -0.32 -16.45
CA SER A 41 -24.49 0.97 -17.11
C SER A 41 -22.99 1.25 -17.12
N LEU A 42 -22.38 1.14 -18.29
CA LEU A 42 -20.97 1.45 -18.54
C LEU A 42 -20.61 2.84 -17.97
N ILE A 43 -21.44 3.84 -18.26
CA ILE A 43 -21.20 5.23 -17.87
C ILE A 43 -21.15 5.38 -16.35
N SER A 44 -22.15 4.87 -15.63
CA SER A 44 -22.22 5.08 -14.17
C SER A 44 -21.13 4.31 -13.44
N ARG A 45 -20.79 3.10 -13.91
CA ARG A 45 -19.76 2.27 -13.30
C ARG A 45 -18.36 2.84 -13.52
N VAL A 46 -18.08 3.37 -14.71
CA VAL A 46 -16.80 4.04 -14.97
C VAL A 46 -16.69 5.33 -14.17
N GLN A 47 -17.76 6.12 -14.05
CA GLN A 47 -17.75 7.30 -13.16
C GLN A 47 -17.51 6.93 -11.69
N ALA A 48 -18.15 5.86 -11.21
CA ALA A 48 -17.92 5.36 -9.86
C ALA A 48 -16.47 4.89 -9.66
N ALA A 49 -15.92 4.15 -10.63
CA ALA A 49 -14.54 3.68 -10.60
C ALA A 49 -13.54 4.83 -10.65
N LEU A 50 -13.76 5.82 -11.52
CA LEU A 50 -12.99 7.06 -11.56
C LEU A 50 -13.01 7.73 -10.18
N THR A 51 -14.20 7.85 -9.56
CA THR A 51 -14.37 8.47 -8.24
C THR A 51 -13.62 7.73 -7.14
N ALA A 52 -13.66 6.40 -7.15
CA ALA A 52 -13.08 5.56 -6.12
C ALA A 52 -11.58 5.21 -6.34
N SER A 53 -11.01 5.53 -7.50
CA SER A 53 -9.62 5.17 -7.82
C SER A 53 -8.63 6.19 -7.31
N ASP A 54 -7.52 5.69 -6.78
CA ASP A 54 -6.44 6.48 -6.20
C ASP A 54 -5.37 6.83 -7.25
N ALA A 55 -5.33 6.06 -8.34
CA ALA A 55 -4.60 6.40 -9.55
C ALA A 55 -5.40 6.09 -10.81
N ILE A 56 -5.10 6.86 -11.85
CA ILE A 56 -5.63 6.69 -13.19
C ILE A 56 -4.46 6.59 -14.16
N ILE A 57 -4.33 5.45 -14.82
CA ILE A 57 -3.45 5.27 -15.98
C ILE A 57 -4.23 5.66 -17.23
N ILE A 58 -3.65 6.54 -18.05
CA ILE A 58 -4.26 7.02 -19.28
C ILE A 58 -3.45 6.54 -20.46
N VAL A 59 -4.03 5.63 -21.26
CA VAL A 59 -3.39 5.07 -22.44
C VAL A 59 -3.61 6.02 -23.63
N LEU A 60 -2.52 6.66 -24.06
CA LEU A 60 -2.48 7.60 -25.16
C LEU A 60 -2.03 6.89 -26.44
N SER A 61 -2.97 6.82 -27.38
CA SER A 61 -2.79 6.26 -28.73
C SER A 61 -3.47 7.17 -29.75
N THR A 62 -3.20 6.94 -31.03
CA THR A 62 -3.87 7.65 -32.12
C THR A 62 -5.38 7.42 -32.05
N ASN A 63 -5.81 6.23 -31.61
CA ASN A 63 -7.21 5.86 -31.41
C ASN A 63 -7.83 6.57 -30.20
N SER A 64 -7.11 6.66 -29.08
CA SER A 64 -7.66 7.25 -27.86
C SER A 64 -7.82 8.77 -27.97
N ILE A 65 -6.91 9.45 -28.67
CA ILE A 65 -7.01 10.91 -28.90
C ILE A 65 -8.17 11.30 -29.83
N ALA A 66 -8.50 10.44 -30.80
CA ALA A 66 -9.61 10.66 -31.72
C ALA A 66 -10.98 10.47 -31.04
N SER A 67 -11.04 9.74 -29.92
CA SER A 67 -12.28 9.42 -29.22
C SER A 67 -12.78 10.60 -28.36
N GLU A 68 -14.04 11.02 -28.58
CA GLU A 68 -14.71 11.98 -27.69
C GLU A 68 -14.88 11.45 -26.25
N TRP A 69 -14.95 10.13 -26.10
CA TRP A 69 -15.11 9.47 -24.81
C TRP A 69 -13.87 9.64 -23.93
N CYS A 70 -12.67 9.44 -24.51
CA CYS A 70 -11.41 9.65 -23.81
C CYS A 70 -11.29 11.12 -23.35
N LYS A 71 -11.73 12.09 -24.16
CA LYS A 71 -11.70 13.52 -23.80
C LYS A 71 -12.58 13.86 -22.59
N LYS A 72 -13.74 13.21 -22.41
CA LYS A 72 -14.63 13.46 -21.26
C LYS A 72 -14.10 12.86 -19.96
N GLU A 73 -13.58 11.63 -19.98
CA GLU A 73 -12.99 10.99 -18.79
C GLU A 73 -11.67 11.66 -18.37
N LEU A 74 -10.86 12.05 -19.35
CA LEU A 74 -9.61 12.76 -19.15
C LEU A 74 -9.84 14.09 -18.43
N ASN A 75 -10.86 14.85 -18.84
CA ASN A 75 -11.21 16.11 -18.20
C ASN A 75 -11.70 15.93 -16.74
N SER A 76 -12.44 14.86 -16.42
CA SER A 76 -12.94 14.63 -15.05
C SER A 76 -11.87 14.10 -14.09
N GLY A 77 -10.99 13.19 -14.55
CA GLY A 77 -9.85 12.71 -13.78
C GLY A 77 -8.85 13.82 -13.45
N ILE A 78 -8.60 14.71 -14.42
CA ILE A 78 -7.68 15.84 -14.28
C ILE A 78 -8.24 16.93 -13.37
N LEU A 79 -9.54 17.26 -13.50
CA LEU A 79 -10.17 18.23 -12.59
C LEU A 79 -10.00 17.80 -11.13
N ARG A 80 -10.11 16.50 -10.85
CA ARG A 80 -9.94 15.95 -9.50
C ARG A 80 -8.48 15.89 -9.03
N GLU A 81 -7.54 15.62 -9.92
CA GLU A 81 -6.10 15.73 -9.59
C GLU A 81 -5.73 17.18 -9.24
N LEU A 82 -6.23 18.14 -10.01
CA LEU A 82 -5.92 19.57 -9.86
C LEU A 82 -6.64 20.23 -8.67
N GLU A 83 -7.93 19.94 -8.47
CA GLU A 83 -8.74 20.57 -7.43
C GLU A 83 -8.67 19.84 -6.09
N GLU A 84 -8.62 18.51 -6.10
CA GLU A 84 -8.72 17.71 -4.87
C GLU A 84 -7.38 17.10 -4.42
N LYS A 85 -6.32 17.11 -5.26
CA LYS A 85 -5.04 16.39 -5.05
C LYS A 85 -5.20 14.91 -4.66
N ARG A 86 -6.34 14.30 -5.00
CA ARG A 86 -6.73 12.98 -4.50
C ARG A 86 -6.32 11.82 -5.40
N VAL A 87 -6.07 12.07 -6.68
CA VAL A 87 -5.88 11.00 -7.67
C VAL A 87 -4.63 11.26 -8.49
N LEU A 88 -3.74 10.27 -8.57
CA LEU A 88 -2.51 10.34 -9.37
C LEU A 88 -2.81 9.99 -10.84
N VAL A 89 -2.56 10.91 -11.77
CA VAL A 89 -2.74 10.66 -13.21
C VAL A 89 -1.42 10.27 -13.86
N LEU A 90 -1.39 9.11 -14.52
CA LEU A 90 -0.21 8.50 -15.14
C LEU A 90 -0.39 8.35 -16.66
N PRO A 91 0.15 9.28 -17.49
CA PRO A 91 0.05 9.16 -18.94
C PRO A 91 1.00 8.09 -19.47
N CYS A 92 0.46 7.19 -20.30
CA CYS A 92 1.19 6.10 -20.97
C CYS A 92 1.06 6.25 -22.48
N VAL A 93 2.13 6.65 -23.16
CA VAL A 93 2.13 6.84 -24.63
C VAL A 93 2.53 5.54 -25.30
N ILE A 94 1.65 5.00 -26.15
CA ILE A 94 1.86 3.69 -26.79
C ILE A 94 2.11 3.78 -28.31
N ASP A 95 1.78 4.91 -28.94
CA ASP A 95 2.04 5.14 -30.36
C ASP A 95 2.33 6.63 -30.69
N HIS A 96 2.56 6.94 -31.97
CA HIS A 96 2.83 8.30 -32.43
C HIS A 96 1.56 9.16 -32.47
N CYS A 97 1.06 9.55 -31.28
CA CYS A 97 -0.11 10.40 -31.11
C CYS A 97 0.26 11.82 -30.63
N THR A 98 -0.63 12.79 -30.90
CA THR A 98 -0.46 14.19 -30.46
C THR A 98 -0.86 14.36 -29.00
N VAL A 99 0.08 14.20 -28.06
CA VAL A 99 -0.18 14.33 -26.62
C VAL A 99 -0.95 15.65 -26.31
N PRO A 100 -2.12 15.56 -25.64
CA PRO A 100 -2.92 16.73 -25.27
C PRO A 100 -2.12 17.74 -24.45
N LEU A 101 -2.37 19.05 -24.65
CA LEU A 101 -1.57 20.14 -24.06
C LEU A 101 -1.39 19.99 -22.54
N PHE A 102 -2.45 19.66 -21.81
CA PHE A 102 -2.44 19.52 -20.36
C PHE A 102 -1.65 18.28 -19.84
N LEU A 103 -1.33 17.31 -20.70
CA LEU A 103 -0.43 16.20 -20.36
C LEU A 103 1.02 16.46 -20.77
N ARG A 104 1.30 17.49 -21.57
CA ARG A 104 2.67 17.81 -22.00
C ARG A 104 3.56 18.28 -20.87
N GLU A 105 2.97 18.87 -19.83
CA GLU A 105 3.69 19.32 -18.63
C GLU A 105 3.94 18.19 -17.62
N LYS A 106 3.34 17.01 -17.84
CA LYS A 106 3.58 15.81 -17.02
C LYS A 106 4.61 14.91 -17.68
N LEU A 107 5.45 14.29 -16.86
CA LEU A 107 6.26 13.16 -17.30
C LEU A 107 5.32 12.00 -17.66
N TYR A 108 5.56 11.38 -18.81
CA TYR A 108 4.78 10.24 -19.29
C TYR A 108 5.68 9.01 -19.46
N ALA A 109 5.10 7.83 -19.25
CA ALA A 109 5.74 6.57 -19.57
C ALA A 109 5.67 6.35 -21.09
N ASP A 110 6.82 6.30 -21.77
CA ASP A 110 6.92 6.15 -23.23
C ASP A 110 7.15 4.69 -23.62
N PHE A 111 6.06 3.96 -23.86
CA PHE A 111 6.08 2.54 -24.22
C PHE A 111 6.52 2.28 -25.68
N ARG A 112 6.77 3.32 -26.47
CA ARG A 112 7.29 3.20 -27.85
C ARG A 112 8.78 2.88 -27.88
N LYS A 113 9.48 3.18 -26.79
CA LYS A 113 10.92 2.94 -26.64
C LYS A 113 11.14 1.57 -26.00
N ASP A 114 11.47 1.58 -24.71
CA ASP A 114 11.66 0.37 -23.92
C ASP A 114 10.43 0.15 -23.04
N ARG A 115 9.71 -0.95 -23.33
CA ARG A 115 8.46 -1.29 -22.65
C ARG A 115 8.65 -1.68 -21.19
N GLU A 116 9.78 -2.29 -20.83
CA GLU A 116 10.04 -2.71 -19.45
C GLU A 116 10.45 -1.51 -18.61
N VAL A 117 11.27 -0.60 -19.15
CA VAL A 117 11.61 0.67 -18.46
C VAL A 117 10.36 1.52 -18.25
N ALA A 118 9.50 1.65 -19.25
CA ALA A 118 8.25 2.40 -19.12
C ALA A 118 7.29 1.75 -18.10
N LEU A 119 7.26 0.41 -18.03
CA LEU A 119 6.48 -0.33 -17.05
C LEU A 119 6.99 -0.13 -15.62
N ASP A 120 8.32 -0.14 -15.42
CA ASP A 120 8.92 0.14 -14.12
C ASP A 120 8.64 1.58 -13.67
N GLN A 121 8.69 2.56 -14.58
CA GLN A 121 8.28 3.94 -14.28
C GLN A 121 6.83 4.04 -13.79
N VAL A 122 5.91 3.31 -14.43
CA VAL A 122 4.51 3.25 -13.98
C VAL A 122 4.41 2.57 -12.62
N HIS A 123 5.11 1.45 -12.41
CA HIS A 123 5.13 0.74 -11.14
C HIS A 123 5.65 1.62 -10.00
N ASP A 124 6.78 2.31 -10.20
CA ASP A 124 7.39 3.22 -9.22
C ASP A 124 6.46 4.37 -8.86
N ALA A 125 5.78 4.95 -9.85
CA ALA A 125 4.80 6.00 -9.61
C ALA A 125 3.62 5.49 -8.77
N LEU A 126 3.16 4.27 -9.03
CA LEU A 126 2.11 3.63 -8.24
C LEU A 126 2.60 3.27 -6.82
N LEU A 127 3.84 2.84 -6.62
CA LEU A 127 4.38 2.52 -5.29
C LEU A 127 4.30 3.70 -4.31
N ARG A 128 4.37 4.94 -4.81
CA ARG A 128 4.22 6.16 -3.99
C ARG A 128 2.86 6.25 -3.30
N ILE A 129 1.88 5.53 -3.80
CA ILE A 129 0.52 5.56 -3.29
C ILE A 129 0.07 4.17 -2.81
N THR A 130 0.50 3.06 -3.45
CA THR A 130 -0.04 1.70 -3.20
C THR A 130 0.79 0.82 -2.29
N ASN A 131 1.99 1.21 -1.85
CA ASN A 131 2.86 0.28 -1.10
C ASN A 131 2.23 -0.12 0.26
N PRO A 132 1.82 -1.40 0.46
CA PRO A 132 1.25 -1.85 1.72
C PRO A 132 2.32 -2.10 2.79
N GLN A 133 3.61 -2.13 2.40
CA GLN A 133 4.74 -2.42 3.28
C GLN A 133 5.26 -1.19 4.02
N GLN A 134 4.76 0.00 3.70
CA GLN A 134 5.13 1.23 4.38
C GLN A 134 3.98 2.24 4.39
N GLY A 135 4.02 3.19 5.31
CA GLY A 135 3.00 4.22 5.43
C GLY A 135 3.41 5.36 6.35
N ARG A 136 2.47 6.29 6.52
CA ARG A 136 2.62 7.46 7.37
C ARG A 136 1.34 7.70 8.14
N LEU A 137 1.47 7.77 9.45
CA LEU A 137 0.39 8.10 10.37
C LEU A 137 0.50 9.57 10.79
N GLU A 138 -0.42 10.40 10.33
CA GLU A 138 -0.45 11.83 10.66
C GLU A 138 -0.95 12.06 12.10
N SER A 139 -0.26 12.92 12.84
CA SER A 139 -0.69 13.41 14.16
C SER A 139 -0.50 14.95 14.20
N PRO A 140 -1.12 15.69 15.15
CA PRO A 140 -1.09 17.15 15.12
C PRO A 140 0.32 17.77 15.15
N ASP A 141 1.24 17.20 15.92
CA ASP A 141 2.57 17.76 16.17
C ASP A 141 3.70 17.02 15.42
N PHE A 142 3.46 15.78 15.03
CA PHE A 142 4.45 14.90 14.39
C PHE A 142 3.75 13.86 13.52
N HIS A 143 4.51 13.10 12.75
CA HIS A 143 4.01 11.94 12.04
C HIS A 143 4.84 10.70 12.40
N THR A 144 4.20 9.54 12.29
CA THR A 144 4.87 8.25 12.44
C THR A 144 5.04 7.64 11.07
N ASP A 145 6.26 7.61 10.56
CA ASP A 145 6.60 6.82 9.38
C ASP A 145 6.81 5.36 9.80
N TRP A 146 6.28 4.43 9.02
CA TRP A 146 6.41 3.02 9.34
C TRP A 146 6.67 2.16 8.11
N SER A 147 7.35 1.05 8.32
CA SER A 147 7.50 -0.01 7.34
C SER A 147 7.59 -1.37 8.02
N TYR A 148 7.44 -2.43 7.25
CA TYR A 148 7.78 -3.76 7.72
C TYR A 148 8.55 -4.57 6.68
N ASP A 149 9.33 -5.51 7.18
CA ASP A 149 10.06 -6.47 6.39
C ASP A 149 10.11 -7.83 7.11
N TRP A 150 10.76 -8.79 6.45
CA TRP A 150 10.98 -10.11 7.01
C TRP A 150 12.29 -10.69 6.51
N SER A 151 12.98 -11.41 7.38
CA SER A 151 14.21 -12.09 6.98
C SER A 151 14.45 -13.37 7.77
N LYS A 152 15.42 -14.17 7.33
CA LYS A 152 15.88 -15.34 8.07
C LYS A 152 16.98 -14.93 9.03
N GLY A 153 16.82 -15.30 10.30
CA GLY A 153 17.86 -15.16 11.30
C GLY A 153 19.14 -15.88 10.85
N ARG A 154 20.27 -15.15 10.85
CA ARG A 154 21.56 -15.68 10.39
C ARG A 154 21.98 -16.97 11.11
N SER A 155 21.68 -17.08 12.40
CA SER A 155 22.04 -18.24 13.23
C SER A 155 20.91 -19.26 13.40
N SER A 156 19.66 -18.81 13.56
CA SER A 156 18.52 -19.71 13.81
C SER A 156 17.98 -20.37 12.54
N ARG A 157 18.25 -19.79 11.36
CA ARG A 157 17.60 -20.09 10.06
C ARG A 157 16.07 -19.97 10.08
N ARG A 158 15.49 -19.47 11.16
CA ARG A 158 14.05 -19.21 11.31
C ARG A 158 13.69 -17.85 10.76
N TRP A 159 12.47 -17.73 10.27
CA TRP A 159 11.92 -16.47 9.82
C TRP A 159 11.60 -15.58 11.03
N TYR A 160 11.83 -14.29 10.87
CA TYR A 160 11.27 -13.28 11.76
C TYR A 160 10.69 -12.15 10.91
N PHE A 161 9.69 -11.49 11.48
CA PHE A 161 9.03 -10.33 10.90
C PHE A 161 9.35 -9.11 11.74
N GLU A 162 9.52 -7.97 11.10
CA GLU A 162 9.94 -6.75 11.78
C GLU A 162 9.08 -5.58 11.29
N TRP A 163 8.42 -4.91 12.22
CA TRP A 163 7.79 -3.62 11.98
C TRP A 163 8.62 -2.53 12.65
N THR A 164 8.89 -1.48 11.88
CA THR A 164 9.65 -0.32 12.33
C THR A 164 8.77 0.92 12.24
N PHE A 165 8.75 1.70 13.30
CA PHE A 165 8.03 2.96 13.42
C PHE A 165 9.00 4.07 13.83
N VAL A 166 8.89 5.23 13.20
CA VAL A 166 9.68 6.41 13.53
C VAL A 166 8.73 7.59 13.73
N ASP A 167 8.60 8.04 14.96
CA ASP A 167 7.93 9.30 15.27
C ASP A 167 8.90 10.45 15.01
N HIS A 168 8.56 11.38 14.12
CA HIS A 168 9.36 12.58 13.86
C HIS A 168 8.50 13.73 13.31
N GLY A 169 8.98 14.96 13.45
CA GLY A 169 8.27 16.13 12.95
C GLY A 169 8.88 17.43 13.43
N PRO A 170 8.58 18.56 12.77
CA PRO A 170 9.20 19.85 13.10
C PRO A 170 8.82 20.38 14.48
N ALA A 171 7.73 19.89 15.10
CA ALA A 171 7.31 20.32 16.43
C ALA A 171 7.93 19.49 17.57
N ILE A 172 8.66 18.41 17.28
CA ILE A 172 9.38 17.61 18.26
C ILE A 172 10.88 17.62 17.99
N GLU A 173 11.68 17.82 19.04
CA GLU A 173 13.16 17.95 18.96
C GLU A 173 13.91 16.60 19.03
N TYR A 174 13.16 15.51 18.96
CA TYR A 174 13.66 14.14 19.00
C TYR A 174 12.83 13.27 18.08
N CYS A 175 13.37 12.11 17.72
CA CYS A 175 12.62 11.03 17.12
C CYS A 175 12.52 9.84 18.07
N ILE A 176 11.46 9.06 17.91
CA ILE A 176 11.28 7.79 18.62
C ILE A 176 11.29 6.67 17.60
N LEU A 177 12.25 5.77 17.74
CA LEU A 177 12.28 4.51 16.99
C LEU A 177 11.58 3.45 17.83
N THR A 178 10.54 2.82 17.29
CA THR A 178 9.90 1.64 17.86
C THR A 178 10.01 0.47 16.89
N GLU A 179 10.53 -0.65 17.35
CA GLU A 179 10.71 -1.88 16.57
C GLU A 179 9.90 -3.02 17.20
N CYS A 180 9.12 -3.75 16.41
CA CYS A 180 8.42 -4.97 16.81
C CYS A 180 8.99 -6.14 16.03
N LYS A 181 9.78 -6.99 16.69
CA LYS A 181 10.42 -8.18 16.11
C LYS A 181 9.66 -9.42 16.53
N ILE A 182 9.07 -10.12 15.56
CA ILE A 182 8.24 -11.31 15.77
C ILE A 182 9.04 -12.52 15.28
N ALA A 183 9.62 -13.28 16.20
CA ALA A 183 10.34 -14.50 15.89
C ALA A 183 9.39 -15.70 15.95
N CYS A 184 9.42 -16.55 14.93
CA CYS A 184 8.55 -17.71 14.83
C CYS A 184 9.24 -19.01 15.26
N ASN A 185 8.45 -19.98 15.71
CA ASN A 185 8.96 -21.33 15.94
C ASN A 185 9.28 -22.06 14.60
N GLN A 186 9.84 -23.26 14.68
CA GLN A 186 10.26 -24.00 13.48
C GLN A 186 9.07 -24.30 12.55
N LEU A 187 7.94 -24.70 13.12
CA LEU A 187 6.72 -25.05 12.39
C LEU A 187 6.22 -23.85 11.57
N ALA A 188 6.05 -22.69 12.19
CA ALA A 188 5.67 -21.45 11.53
C ALA A 188 6.66 -21.05 10.43
N SER A 189 7.96 -21.26 10.68
CA SER A 189 9.02 -20.97 9.70
C SER A 189 8.90 -21.83 8.45
N ASP A 190 8.64 -23.13 8.62
CA ASP A 190 8.49 -24.08 7.52
C ASP A 190 7.19 -23.83 6.75
N MET A 191 6.10 -23.49 7.45
CA MET A 191 4.85 -23.05 6.82
C MET A 191 5.10 -21.84 5.92
N PHE A 192 5.66 -20.75 6.46
CA PHE A 192 5.88 -19.52 5.71
C PHE A 192 6.81 -19.70 4.50
N GLN A 193 7.84 -20.55 4.62
CA GLN A 193 8.76 -20.83 3.53
C GLN A 193 8.07 -21.45 2.31
N ASN A 194 7.11 -22.36 2.54
CA ASN A 194 6.43 -23.11 1.49
C ASN A 194 5.25 -22.35 0.84
N LEU A 195 4.89 -21.19 1.39
CA LEU A 195 3.87 -20.32 0.79
C LEU A 195 4.38 -19.70 -0.51
N ASP A 196 3.47 -19.57 -1.49
CA ASP A 196 3.67 -18.68 -2.63
C ASP A 196 3.68 -17.21 -2.18
N GLU A 197 4.17 -16.32 -3.05
CA GLU A 197 4.33 -14.92 -2.73
C GLU A 197 3.02 -14.20 -2.33
N GLY A 198 1.87 -14.62 -2.86
CA GLY A 198 0.58 -14.04 -2.50
C GLY A 198 0.14 -14.48 -1.12
N ALA A 199 0.24 -15.78 -0.85
CA ALA A 199 -0.10 -16.35 0.45
C ALA A 199 0.84 -15.87 1.58
N ARG A 200 2.11 -15.53 1.27
CA ARG A 200 3.04 -14.93 2.25
C ARG A 200 2.54 -13.60 2.80
N GLN A 201 2.03 -12.74 1.92
CA GLN A 201 1.51 -11.43 2.32
C GLN A 201 0.30 -11.60 3.24
N ASP A 202 -0.66 -12.45 2.87
CA ASP A 202 -1.84 -12.74 3.68
C ASP A 202 -1.44 -13.34 5.05
N TYR A 203 -0.43 -14.21 5.05
CA TYR A 203 0.11 -14.79 6.28
C TYR A 203 0.74 -13.74 7.20
N ILE A 204 1.55 -12.82 6.66
CA ILE A 204 2.17 -11.72 7.41
C ILE A 204 1.09 -10.80 8.00
N LEU A 205 0.06 -10.46 7.22
CA LEU A 205 -1.04 -9.61 7.66
C LEU A 205 -1.82 -10.23 8.82
N ARG A 206 -2.05 -11.55 8.77
CA ARG A 206 -2.67 -12.31 9.87
C ARG A 206 -1.81 -12.26 11.13
N VAL A 207 -0.49 -12.45 11.02
CA VAL A 207 0.43 -12.39 12.16
C VAL A 207 0.48 -10.98 12.75
N PHE A 208 0.45 -9.95 11.91
CA PHE A 208 0.38 -8.57 12.36
C PHE A 208 -0.94 -8.26 13.07
N ALA A 209 -2.08 -8.73 12.54
CA ALA A 209 -3.37 -8.57 13.20
C ALA A 209 -3.43 -9.27 14.56
N LEU A 210 -2.77 -10.41 14.71
CA LEU A 210 -2.62 -11.09 16.00
C LEU A 210 -1.79 -10.25 16.98
N LEU A 211 -0.67 -9.66 16.53
CA LEU A 211 0.14 -8.73 17.34
C LEU A 211 -0.67 -7.53 17.82
N VAL A 212 -1.44 -6.92 16.92
CA VAL A 212 -2.32 -5.79 17.26
C VAL A 212 -3.34 -6.21 18.32
N SER A 213 -3.98 -7.37 18.16
CA SER A 213 -4.95 -7.88 19.14
C SER A 213 -4.33 -8.11 20.52
N GLU A 214 -3.16 -8.77 20.58
CA GLU A 214 -2.48 -9.08 21.83
C GLU A 214 -1.97 -7.81 22.54
N THR A 215 -1.41 -6.86 21.79
CA THR A 215 -0.93 -5.60 22.36
C THR A 215 -2.05 -4.72 22.87
N ALA A 216 -3.19 -4.68 22.17
CA ALA A 216 -4.40 -3.97 22.59
C ALA A 216 -5.01 -4.54 23.88
N LYS A 217 -5.16 -5.88 23.98
CA LYS A 217 -5.65 -6.56 25.20
C LYS A 217 -4.81 -6.21 26.43
N ARG A 218 -3.49 -6.09 26.23
CA ARG A 218 -2.51 -5.77 27.29
C ARG A 218 -2.34 -4.28 27.53
N GLN A 219 -2.91 -3.42 26.67
CA GLN A 219 -2.64 -1.97 26.64
C GLN A 219 -1.13 -1.67 26.63
N SER A 220 -0.42 -2.32 25.71
CA SER A 220 1.05 -2.37 25.71
C SER A 220 1.67 -0.99 25.53
N LYS A 221 2.49 -0.58 26.51
CA LYS A 221 3.19 0.71 26.52
C LYS A 221 4.66 0.50 26.86
N ILE A 222 5.53 1.30 26.24
CA ILE A 222 6.95 1.37 26.59
C ILE A 222 7.25 2.75 27.15
N ARG A 223 7.85 2.79 28.34
CA ARG A 223 8.29 4.04 28.99
C ARG A 223 9.78 4.24 28.75
N ILE A 224 10.13 5.21 27.92
CA ILE A 224 11.51 5.64 27.67
C ILE A 224 11.93 6.59 28.79
N ARG A 225 12.97 6.19 29.53
CA ARG A 225 13.48 6.93 30.71
C ARG A 225 14.86 7.55 30.47
N ASP A 226 15.56 7.07 29.45
CA ASP A 226 16.95 7.42 29.14
C ASP A 226 17.25 7.16 27.65
N ALA A 227 18.51 7.30 27.26
CA ALA A 227 18.98 7.09 25.89
C ALA A 227 19.10 5.61 25.49
N PHE A 228 18.97 4.66 26.43
CA PHE A 228 19.06 3.24 26.16
C PHE A 228 17.75 2.70 25.58
N ARG A 229 17.89 1.64 24.79
CA ARG A 229 16.75 0.91 24.22
C ARG A 229 15.96 0.26 25.36
N GLN A 230 14.67 0.57 25.43
CA GLN A 230 13.74 -0.07 26.36
C GLN A 230 13.04 -1.22 25.64
N ILE A 231 12.91 -2.37 26.29
CA ILE A 231 12.43 -3.61 25.68
C ILE A 231 11.28 -4.18 26.50
N GLY A 232 10.22 -4.59 25.83
CA GLY A 232 9.16 -5.47 26.34
C GLY A 232 9.11 -6.75 25.51
N MET A 233 8.73 -7.85 26.15
CA MET A 233 8.54 -9.13 25.47
C MET A 233 7.12 -9.64 25.71
N LEU A 234 6.54 -10.26 24.69
CA LEU A 234 5.29 -11.00 24.81
C LEU A 234 5.31 -12.24 23.92
N GLU A 235 4.51 -13.22 24.30
CA GLU A 235 4.29 -14.43 23.53
C GLU A 235 2.91 -14.38 22.91
N MET A 236 2.78 -14.90 21.68
CA MET A 236 1.51 -15.02 20.99
C MET A 236 1.33 -16.45 20.50
N LEU A 237 0.11 -16.96 20.63
CA LEU A 237 -0.33 -18.20 20.02
C LEU A 237 -0.99 -17.89 18.68
N GLY A 238 -0.61 -18.63 17.65
CA GLY A 238 -1.07 -18.48 16.28
C GLY A 238 -2.45 -19.09 16.04
N GLY A 239 -2.72 -19.46 14.77
CA GLY A 239 -4.03 -19.98 14.36
C GLY A 239 -4.25 -21.46 14.67
N SER A 240 -3.16 -22.22 14.83
CA SER A 240 -3.13 -23.60 15.30
C SER A 240 -2.42 -23.66 16.65
N ASP A 241 -2.79 -24.60 17.53
CA ASP A 241 -2.23 -24.74 18.88
C ASP A 241 -0.69 -24.87 18.90
N ASP A 242 -0.05 -25.27 17.80
CA ASP A 242 1.42 -25.44 17.68
C ASP A 242 2.16 -24.26 17.04
N GLU A 243 1.48 -23.17 16.67
CA GLU A 243 2.10 -21.99 16.06
C GLU A 243 2.45 -20.95 17.14
N GLU A 244 3.72 -20.86 17.54
CA GLU A 244 4.15 -19.96 18.61
C GLU A 244 5.04 -18.83 18.09
N TRP A 245 4.83 -17.64 18.66
CA TRP A 245 5.55 -16.43 18.31
C TRP A 245 6.10 -15.74 19.56
N LEU A 246 7.39 -15.42 19.52
CA LEU A 246 8.03 -14.56 20.51
C LEU A 246 8.17 -13.17 19.91
N VAL A 247 7.59 -12.18 20.58
CA VAL A 247 7.61 -10.78 20.16
C VAL A 247 8.50 -9.99 21.09
N GLU A 248 9.53 -9.37 20.52
CA GLU A 248 10.31 -8.32 21.16
C GLU A 248 9.83 -6.97 20.64
N ILE A 249 9.33 -6.13 21.54
CA ILE A 249 8.96 -4.76 21.23
C ILE A 249 9.99 -3.87 21.91
N SER A 250 10.60 -2.96 21.16
CA SER A 250 11.55 -2.04 21.74
C SER A 250 11.32 -0.61 21.28
N SER A 251 11.54 0.35 22.17
CA SER A 251 11.49 1.77 21.82
C SER A 251 12.73 2.49 22.34
N ARG A 252 13.20 3.47 21.57
CA ARG A 252 14.28 4.37 21.99
C ARG A 252 14.07 5.77 21.44
N ARG A 253 14.49 6.78 22.22
CA ARG A 253 14.49 8.18 21.80
C ARG A 253 15.88 8.58 21.31
N MET A 254 15.95 9.33 20.22
CA MET A 254 17.18 9.90 19.66
C MET A 254 16.95 11.39 19.38
N GLY A 255 17.93 12.25 19.68
CA GLY A 255 17.79 13.71 19.56
C GLY A 255 17.94 14.41 20.90
N ILE A 256 17.27 15.55 21.08
CA ILE A 256 17.40 16.36 22.29
C ILE A 256 16.74 15.64 23.47
N ASP A 257 17.52 15.39 24.52
CA ASP A 257 17.00 14.94 25.80
C ASP A 257 16.41 16.14 26.56
N ASN A 258 15.09 16.14 26.72
CA ASN A 258 14.36 17.18 27.44
C ASN A 258 14.24 16.88 28.95
N GLY A 259 14.92 15.86 29.46
CA GLY A 259 14.90 15.43 30.86
C GLY A 259 13.60 14.79 31.32
N LYS A 260 12.68 14.48 30.38
CA LYS A 260 11.36 13.90 30.69
C LYS A 260 11.24 12.50 30.13
N ASP A 261 10.55 11.66 30.89
CA ASP A 261 10.12 10.35 30.42
C ASP A 261 9.12 10.50 29.26
N THR A 262 9.21 9.57 28.31
CA THR A 262 8.28 9.51 27.17
C THR A 262 7.56 8.18 27.20
N LEU A 263 6.22 8.21 27.14
CA LEU A 263 5.39 7.01 27.12
C LEU A 263 4.94 6.73 25.69
N VAL A 264 5.37 5.61 25.13
CA VAL A 264 5.00 5.14 23.79
C VAL A 264 3.83 4.18 23.91
N HIS A 265 2.71 4.52 23.27
CA HIS A 265 1.50 3.69 23.18
C HIS A 265 1.62 2.74 21.98
N VAL A 266 2.27 1.60 22.21
CA VAL A 266 2.58 0.64 21.14
C VAL A 266 1.30 0.02 20.56
N ASP A 267 0.35 -0.29 21.44
CA ASP A 267 -1.01 -0.72 21.06
C ASP A 267 -1.64 0.22 20.03
N GLN A 268 -1.65 1.52 20.30
CA GLN A 268 -2.27 2.52 19.42
C GLN A 268 -1.54 2.68 18.08
N ILE A 269 -0.20 2.67 18.08
CA ILE A 269 0.58 2.79 16.85
C ILE A 269 0.31 1.59 15.93
N LEU A 270 0.31 0.38 16.49
CA LEU A 270 0.03 -0.85 15.74
C LEU A 270 -1.41 -0.89 15.20
N GLU A 271 -2.41 -0.52 16.01
CA GLU A 271 -3.81 -0.43 15.57
C GLU A 271 -3.99 0.53 14.39
N ARG A 272 -3.37 1.72 14.47
CA ARG A 272 -3.42 2.72 13.41
C ARG A 272 -2.74 2.23 12.13
N ALA A 273 -1.58 1.59 12.24
CA ALA A 273 -0.89 1.01 11.09
C ALA A 273 -1.71 -0.11 10.44
N LEU A 274 -2.31 -1.02 11.23
CA LEU A 274 -3.20 -2.06 10.69
C LEU A 274 -4.42 -1.46 9.98
N SER A 275 -5.01 -0.39 10.53
CA SER A 275 -6.11 0.33 9.90
C SER A 275 -5.71 0.91 8.54
N GLU A 276 -4.57 1.61 8.47
CA GLU A 276 -4.04 2.17 7.22
C GLU A 276 -3.74 1.06 6.19
N MET A 277 -3.10 -0.03 6.63
CA MET A 277 -2.82 -1.20 5.78
C MET A 277 -4.10 -1.81 5.21
N ASN A 278 -5.12 -2.00 6.05
CA ASN A 278 -6.41 -2.53 5.62
C ASN A 278 -7.10 -1.61 4.61
N VAL A 279 -6.98 -0.29 4.74
CA VAL A 279 -7.50 0.66 3.73
C VAL A 279 -6.74 0.50 2.40
N LYS A 280 -5.41 0.39 2.44
CA LYS A 280 -4.60 0.17 1.22
C LYS A 280 -4.93 -1.16 0.54
N LEU A 281 -5.16 -2.21 1.33
CA LEU A 281 -5.42 -3.58 0.87
C LEU A 281 -6.90 -3.87 0.57
N ALA A 282 -7.82 -3.04 1.06
CA ALA A 282 -9.24 -3.22 0.81
C ALA A 282 -9.53 -3.20 -0.70
N LYS A 283 -10.18 -4.27 -1.17
CA LYS A 283 -10.84 -4.30 -2.47
C LYS A 283 -12.05 -3.35 -2.38
N PRO A 284 -12.35 -2.53 -3.41
CA PRO A 284 -13.63 -1.85 -3.45
C PRO A 284 -14.74 -2.91 -3.32
N ASN A 285 -15.66 -2.68 -2.38
CA ASN A 285 -16.79 -3.57 -2.12
C ASN A 285 -17.44 -3.92 -3.46
N ARG A 286 -17.44 -5.21 -3.83
CA ARG A 286 -18.44 -5.71 -4.78
C ARG A 286 -19.77 -5.39 -4.13
N ALA A 287 -20.46 -4.37 -4.62
CA ALA A 287 -21.76 -3.96 -4.12
C ALA A 287 -22.58 -5.23 -3.87
N THR A 288 -22.82 -5.51 -2.59
CA THR A 288 -23.66 -6.59 -2.13
C THR A 288 -25.00 -6.40 -2.84
N LYS A 289 -25.31 -7.31 -3.76
CA LYS A 289 -26.65 -7.41 -4.33
C LYS A 289 -27.59 -7.55 -3.14
N GLY A 290 -28.42 -6.52 -2.93
CA GLY A 290 -29.53 -6.60 -1.99
C GLY A 290 -30.42 -7.75 -2.43
N GLU A 291 -30.49 -8.78 -1.60
CA GLU A 291 -31.64 -9.68 -1.59
C GLU A 291 -32.84 -8.87 -1.11
N ARG A 292 -33.76 -8.59 -2.03
CA ARG A 292 -35.19 -8.43 -1.78
C ARG A 292 -35.96 -9.00 -2.95
#